data_AF-A0A842QSY2-F1
#
_entry.id   AF-A0A842QSY2-F1
#
_cell.length_a   1.000
_cell.length_b   1.000
_cell.length_c   1.000
_cell.angle_alpha   90.00
_cell.angle_beta   90.00
_cell.angle_gamma   90.00
#
_symmetry.space_group_name_H-M   'P 1'
#
loop_
_entity.id
_entity.type
_entity.pdbx_description
1 polymer ?
#
loop_
_entity_poly.entity_id
_entity_poly.type
_entity_poly.pdbx_seq_one_letter_code
_entity_poly.pdbx_strand_id
1 'polypeptide(L)'
;MTLRKELTDGDVRKIVKDSLQLVSRTQRKLDLPIMSNLLKTSKRLKQGNFKAIYINNPKGKNYSMDFGSFQPPDSIFLDKRLPSSDHPMHMPDFAETLTVYSAVHEIIHADDHIGGDKLLLATCRHILREHVDKLERSLQIIKKEGGHKVIKDYEDLASLWSIQYLDMVTHYKSYVVLRYMEYPKLDQIWSRLSQEYFPPNLLTCIEVSRGTDYIF
;
A
#
# COMPACT_ATOMS: atom_id res chain seq x y z
N MET A 1 -33.40 1.72 10.11
CA MET A 1 -32.06 1.97 10.69
C MET A 1 -31.31 0.66 10.75
N THR A 2 -30.41 0.40 9.81
CA THR A 2 -29.44 -0.70 9.93
C THR A 2 -28.22 -0.14 10.66
N LEU A 3 -28.08 -0.49 11.93
CA LEU A 3 -26.93 -0.12 12.76
C LEU A 3 -25.67 -0.68 12.10
N ARG A 4 -24.76 0.21 11.68
CA ARG A 4 -23.45 -0.13 11.10
C ARG A 4 -22.61 -0.87 12.13
N LYS A 5 -21.91 -1.91 11.69
CA LYS A 5 -20.93 -2.62 12.52
C LYS A 5 -19.54 -2.04 12.27
N GLU A 6 -18.98 -1.37 13.27
CA GLU A 6 -17.57 -0.96 13.26
C GLU A 6 -16.65 -2.20 13.33
N LEU A 7 -15.44 -2.09 12.79
CA LEU A 7 -14.44 -3.15 12.97
C LEU A 7 -14.03 -3.26 14.43
N THR A 8 -13.94 -4.50 14.90
CA THR A 8 -13.31 -4.83 16.18
C THR A 8 -11.89 -5.33 15.97
N ASP A 9 -11.06 -5.33 17.02
CA ASP A 9 -9.71 -5.91 16.98
C ASP A 9 -9.73 -7.39 16.54
N GLY A 10 -10.79 -8.11 16.89
CA GLY A 10 -11.01 -9.49 16.45
C GLY A 10 -11.28 -9.60 14.95
N ASP A 11 -12.04 -8.66 14.38
CA ASP A 11 -12.28 -8.59 12.93
C ASP A 11 -10.95 -8.30 12.21
N VAL A 12 -10.14 -7.34 12.68
CA VAL A 12 -8.82 -7.02 12.09
C VAL A 12 -7.91 -8.24 12.10
N ARG A 13 -7.81 -8.96 13.23
CA ARG A 13 -7.01 -10.20 13.32
C ARG A 13 -7.47 -11.25 12.31
N LYS A 14 -8.79 -11.41 12.13
CA LYS A 14 -9.36 -12.34 11.15
C LYS A 14 -9.01 -11.91 9.74
N ILE A 15 -9.24 -10.65 9.38
CA ILE A 15 -8.97 -10.08 8.06
C ILE A 15 -7.49 -10.24 7.69
N VAL A 16 -6.55 -9.96 8.61
CA VAL A 16 -5.11 -10.14 8.36
C VAL A 16 -4.78 -11.61 8.09
N LYS A 17 -5.34 -12.54 8.88
CA LYS A 17 -5.13 -13.98 8.68
C LYS A 17 -5.67 -14.44 7.32
N ASP A 18 -6.87 -14.00 6.97
CA ASP A 18 -7.51 -14.35 5.70
C ASP A 18 -6.72 -13.74 4.53
N SER A 19 -6.23 -12.51 4.66
CA SER A 19 -5.39 -11.82 3.66
C SER A 19 -4.07 -12.56 3.41
N LEU A 20 -3.40 -13.07 4.45
CA LEU A 20 -2.21 -13.92 4.28
C LEU A 20 -2.51 -15.18 3.47
N GLN A 21 -3.69 -15.78 3.63
CA GLN A 21 -4.11 -16.93 2.84
C GLN A 21 -4.41 -16.55 1.39
N LEU A 22 -5.05 -15.40 1.16
CA LEU A 22 -5.30 -14.85 -0.17
C LEU A 22 -4.00 -14.61 -0.94
N VAL A 23 -3.01 -13.97 -0.31
CA VAL A 23 -1.70 -13.75 -0.91
C VAL A 23 -1.01 -15.08 -1.19
N SER A 24 -0.98 -16.00 -0.22
CA SER A 24 -0.38 -17.34 -0.40
C SER A 24 -0.99 -18.12 -1.56
N ARG A 25 -2.32 -18.05 -1.73
CA ARG A 25 -3.02 -18.70 -2.83
C ARG A 25 -2.68 -18.04 -4.16
N THR A 26 -2.75 -16.72 -4.23
CA THR A 26 -2.47 -15.94 -5.45
C THR A 26 -1.04 -16.16 -5.92
N GLN A 27 -0.06 -15.97 -5.04
CA GLN A 27 1.37 -16.15 -5.33
C GLN A 27 1.66 -17.55 -5.91
N ARG A 28 1.09 -18.62 -5.33
CA ARG A 28 1.27 -19.98 -5.85
C ARG A 28 0.58 -20.22 -7.19
N LYS A 29 -0.53 -19.54 -7.45
CA LYS A 29 -1.33 -19.76 -8.66
C LYS A 29 -0.82 -18.97 -9.86
N LEU A 30 -0.27 -17.78 -9.60
CA LEU A 30 0.30 -16.92 -10.62
C LEU A 30 1.82 -17.10 -10.77
N ASP A 31 2.46 -17.82 -9.85
CA ASP A 31 3.92 -17.95 -9.78
C ASP A 31 4.65 -16.60 -9.68
N LEU A 32 4.11 -15.69 -8.85
CA LEU A 32 4.63 -14.32 -8.69
C LEU A 32 5.16 -14.08 -7.26
N PRO A 33 6.30 -13.38 -7.08
CA PRO A 33 6.89 -13.11 -5.77
C PRO A 33 6.22 -11.93 -5.03
N ILE A 34 4.92 -12.03 -4.77
CA ILE A 34 4.11 -10.99 -4.10
C ILE A 34 4.69 -10.68 -2.71
N MET A 35 4.84 -11.72 -1.88
CA MET A 35 5.50 -11.69 -0.58
C MET A 35 6.65 -12.70 -0.59
N SER A 36 7.86 -12.21 -0.79
CA SER A 36 9.06 -13.05 -0.88
C SER A 36 9.42 -13.73 0.44
N ASN A 37 9.00 -13.16 1.57
CA ASN A 37 9.28 -13.67 2.92
C ASN A 37 8.04 -14.28 3.59
N LEU A 38 7.01 -14.63 2.83
CA LEU A 38 5.67 -14.98 3.31
C LEU A 38 5.63 -15.91 4.52
N LEU A 39 6.46 -16.96 4.57
CA LEU A 39 6.51 -17.89 5.70
C LEU A 39 6.99 -17.22 7.00
N LYS A 40 8.05 -16.41 6.91
CA LYS A 40 8.58 -15.64 8.05
C LYS A 40 7.59 -14.58 8.49
N THR A 41 6.98 -13.88 7.53
CA THR A 41 5.95 -12.85 7.75
C THR A 41 4.73 -13.41 8.43
N SER A 42 4.21 -14.53 7.93
CA SER A 42 3.08 -15.25 8.53
C SER A 42 3.39 -15.70 9.96
N LYS A 43 4.62 -16.20 10.23
CA LYS A 43 5.02 -16.60 11.58
C LYS A 43 5.06 -15.41 12.53
N ARG A 44 5.59 -14.27 12.08
CA ARG A 44 5.70 -13.04 12.88
C ARG A 44 4.33 -12.43 13.16
N LEU A 45 3.50 -12.25 12.15
CA LEU A 45 2.15 -11.69 12.30
C LEU A 45 1.22 -12.55 13.18
N LYS A 46 1.45 -13.87 13.32
CA LYS A 46 0.70 -14.68 14.29
C LYS A 46 0.81 -14.17 15.72
N GLN A 47 1.94 -13.55 16.07
CA GLN A 47 2.22 -12.98 17.39
C GLN A 47 1.96 -11.47 17.45
N GLY A 48 1.55 -10.87 16.32
CA GLY A 48 1.37 -9.44 16.16
C GLY A 48 0.16 -8.87 16.90
N ASN A 49 0.16 -7.54 16.98
CA ASN A 49 -0.90 -6.75 17.56
C ASN A 49 -1.83 -6.22 16.45
N PHE A 50 -3.12 -6.52 16.57
CA PHE A 50 -4.12 -6.14 15.58
C PHE A 50 -5.17 -5.29 16.25
N LYS A 51 -5.32 -4.04 15.80
CA LYS A 51 -6.35 -3.15 16.36
C LYS A 51 -7.15 -2.47 15.28
N ALA A 52 -8.44 -2.32 15.56
CA ALA A 52 -9.26 -1.36 14.86
C ALA A 52 -9.10 -0.01 15.59
N ILE A 53 -8.63 1.03 14.91
CA ILE A 53 -8.44 2.38 15.50
C ILE A 53 -9.13 3.43 14.64
N TYR A 54 -9.38 4.62 15.17
CA TYR A 54 -9.80 5.74 14.32
C TYR A 54 -8.57 6.32 13.63
N ILE A 55 -8.51 6.21 12.31
CA ILE A 55 -7.43 6.80 11.51
C ILE A 55 -7.91 8.17 11.05
N ASN A 56 -7.22 9.22 11.48
CA ASN A 56 -7.56 10.58 11.08
C ASN A 56 -7.08 10.83 9.64
N ASN A 57 -7.97 10.61 8.68
CA ASN A 57 -7.74 11.09 7.31
C ASN A 57 -8.01 12.61 7.27
N PRO A 58 -7.00 13.45 6.92
CA PRO A 58 -7.20 14.88 6.85
C PRO A 58 -8.32 15.23 5.86
N LYS A 59 -9.32 16.00 6.33
CA LYS A 59 -10.39 16.53 5.48
C LYS A 59 -9.79 17.30 4.29
N GLY A 60 -10.20 16.96 3.07
CA GLY A 60 -9.78 17.65 1.85
C GLY A 60 -8.73 16.91 1.02
N LYS A 61 -8.13 15.82 1.52
CA LYS A 61 -7.52 14.81 0.64
C LYS A 61 -8.64 13.89 0.16
N ASN A 62 -9.22 14.22 -0.99
CA ASN A 62 -10.08 13.25 -1.67
C ASN A 62 -9.21 12.00 -1.92
N TYR A 63 -9.58 10.88 -1.30
CA TYR A 63 -9.03 9.54 -1.59
C TYR A 63 -7.65 9.16 -1.01
N SER A 64 -7.31 9.56 0.23
CA SER A 64 -6.25 8.84 0.96
C SER A 64 -6.74 7.42 1.27
N MET A 65 -6.17 6.43 0.60
CA MET A 65 -6.50 5.01 0.76
C MET A 65 -5.81 4.38 1.99
N ASP A 66 -5.25 5.23 2.84
CA ASP A 66 -4.58 4.95 4.12
C ASP A 66 -5.59 4.53 5.20
N PHE A 67 -6.35 3.49 4.93
CA PHE A 67 -7.26 2.87 5.90
C PHE A 67 -6.60 1.79 6.73
N GLY A 68 -5.29 1.61 6.54
CA GLY A 68 -4.43 0.72 7.29
C GLY A 68 -3.12 1.39 7.66
N SER A 69 -2.45 0.82 8.65
CA SER A 69 -1.07 1.16 8.97
C SER A 69 -0.38 -0.06 9.57
N PHE A 70 0.74 -0.44 8.96
CA PHE A 70 1.72 -1.33 9.52
C PHE A 70 2.69 -0.55 10.40
N GLN A 71 2.80 -0.96 11.66
CA GLN A 71 3.84 -0.50 12.57
C GLN A 71 4.79 -1.67 12.86
N PRO A 72 6.07 -1.56 12.46
CA PRO A 72 7.09 -2.51 12.86
C PRO A 72 7.13 -2.68 14.38
N PRO A 73 7.35 -3.90 14.90
CA PRO A 73 7.78 -5.06 14.14
C PRO A 73 6.67 -5.88 13.47
N ASP A 74 5.43 -5.83 13.95
CA ASP A 74 4.40 -6.84 13.64
C ASP A 74 2.96 -6.37 13.90
N SER A 75 2.75 -5.07 14.05
CA SER A 75 1.44 -4.51 14.37
C SER A 75 0.74 -4.01 13.12
N ILE A 76 -0.53 -4.37 12.93
CA ILE A 76 -1.36 -3.85 11.84
C ILE A 76 -2.61 -3.22 12.43
N PHE A 77 -2.85 -1.98 12.03
CA PHE A 77 -4.03 -1.21 12.39
C PHE A 77 -4.89 -1.02 11.17
N LEU A 78 -6.21 -1.17 11.32
CA LEU A 78 -7.17 -0.79 10.30
C LEU A 78 -8.14 0.25 10.88
N ASP A 79 -8.68 1.12 10.03
CA ASP A 79 -9.65 2.11 10.47
C ASP A 79 -10.93 1.42 10.96
N LYS A 80 -11.44 1.80 12.15
CA LYS A 80 -12.77 1.37 12.65
C LYS A 80 -13.90 1.75 11.70
N ARG A 81 -13.73 2.84 10.96
CA ARG A 81 -14.76 3.50 10.13
C ARG A 81 -14.48 3.41 8.63
N LEU A 82 -13.80 2.35 8.16
CA LEU A 82 -13.53 2.11 6.73
C LEU A 82 -14.61 2.68 5.82
N PRO A 83 -14.24 3.38 4.74
CA PRO A 83 -15.11 4.37 4.15
C PRO A 83 -16.34 3.66 3.61
N SER A 84 -17.43 3.86 4.30
CA SER A 84 -18.70 3.92 3.63
C SER A 84 -18.60 5.04 2.62
N SER A 85 -18.88 4.78 1.35
CA SER A 85 -19.11 5.87 0.42
C SER A 85 -20.15 6.80 1.06
N ASP A 86 -19.82 8.07 1.28
CA ASP A 86 -20.73 9.08 1.84
C ASP A 86 -21.89 9.44 0.87
N HIS A 87 -22.04 8.69 -0.22
CA HIS A 87 -23.22 8.70 -1.06
C HIS A 87 -24.27 7.68 -0.55
N PRO A 88 -25.57 7.94 -0.74
CA PRO A 88 -26.68 7.09 -0.30
C PRO A 88 -26.76 5.71 -0.98
N MET A 89 -25.67 5.24 -1.62
CA MET A 89 -25.58 3.88 -2.13
C MET A 89 -24.96 2.97 -1.08
N HIS A 90 -25.78 2.10 -0.51
CA HIS A 90 -25.33 0.90 0.19
C HIS A 90 -24.46 0.06 -0.77
N MET A 91 -23.14 0.26 -0.76
CA MET A 91 -22.17 -0.57 -1.49
C MET A 91 -21.35 -1.40 -0.48
N PRO A 92 -21.96 -2.42 0.15
CA PRO A 92 -21.25 -3.27 1.12
C PRO A 92 -20.00 -3.89 0.50
N ASP A 93 -20.10 -4.34 -0.75
CA ASP A 93 -19.02 -4.91 -1.55
C ASP A 93 -17.80 -3.98 -1.68
N PHE A 94 -18.03 -2.66 -1.74
CA PHE A 94 -16.95 -1.68 -1.84
C PHE A 94 -16.19 -1.56 -0.52
N ALA A 95 -16.91 -1.48 0.60
CA ALA A 95 -16.31 -1.39 1.92
C ALA A 95 -15.53 -2.66 2.26
N GLU A 96 -16.09 -3.85 1.95
CA GLU A 96 -15.41 -5.13 2.12
C GLU A 96 -14.14 -5.21 1.28
N THR A 97 -14.23 -4.89 -0.02
CA THR A 97 -13.07 -4.93 -0.92
C THR A 97 -11.97 -3.99 -0.45
N LEU A 98 -12.32 -2.80 0.02
CA LEU A 98 -11.36 -1.86 0.55
C LEU A 98 -10.74 -2.30 1.87
N THR A 99 -11.52 -2.96 2.72
CA THR A 99 -11.01 -3.59 3.96
C THR A 99 -9.92 -4.58 3.63
N VAL A 100 -10.19 -5.49 2.69
CA VAL A 100 -9.25 -6.52 2.28
C VAL A 100 -8.07 -5.91 1.56
N TYR A 101 -8.29 -4.92 0.69
CA TYR A 101 -7.23 -4.18 0.01
C TYR A 101 -6.24 -3.59 1.02
N SER A 102 -6.75 -2.88 2.03
CA SER A 102 -5.92 -2.24 3.07
C SER A 102 -5.16 -3.29 3.88
N ALA A 103 -5.80 -4.39 4.25
CA ALA A 103 -5.12 -5.46 4.97
C ALA A 103 -4.02 -6.14 4.13
N VAL A 104 -4.28 -6.40 2.85
CA VAL A 104 -3.29 -6.95 1.91
C VAL A 104 -2.11 -5.98 1.75
N HIS A 105 -2.38 -4.68 1.65
CA HIS A 105 -1.39 -3.63 1.59
C HIS A 105 -0.43 -3.66 2.79
N GLU A 106 -0.99 -3.65 4.01
CA GLU A 106 -0.19 -3.61 5.24
C GLU A 106 0.59 -4.90 5.49
N ILE A 107 0.07 -6.08 5.12
CA ILE A 107 0.86 -7.33 5.24
C ILE A 107 2.02 -7.37 4.25
N ILE A 108 1.91 -6.73 3.08
CA ILE A 108 3.02 -6.64 2.12
C ILE A 108 4.10 -5.71 2.68
N HIS A 109 3.74 -4.57 3.27
CA HIS A 109 4.71 -3.74 4.02
C HIS A 109 5.41 -4.53 5.13
N ALA A 110 4.67 -5.37 5.86
CA ALA A 110 5.28 -6.24 6.88
C ALA A 110 6.28 -7.25 6.27
N ASP A 111 6.01 -7.77 5.07
CA ASP A 111 6.93 -8.67 4.35
C ASP A 111 8.19 -7.97 3.88
N ASP A 112 8.04 -6.78 3.29
CA ASP A 112 9.15 -5.97 2.80
C ASP A 112 10.08 -5.56 3.95
N HIS A 113 9.52 -5.18 5.09
CA HIS A 113 10.28 -4.89 6.31
C HIS A 113 11.08 -6.10 6.79
N ILE A 114 10.49 -7.31 6.76
CA ILE A 114 11.21 -8.56 7.10
C ILE A 114 12.29 -8.86 6.06
N GLY A 115 12.07 -8.51 4.80
CA GLY A 115 13.04 -8.61 3.71
C GLY A 115 14.19 -7.62 3.82
N GLY A 116 14.11 -6.65 4.72
CA GLY A 116 15.09 -5.58 4.91
C GLY A 116 14.96 -4.45 3.90
N ASP A 117 13.74 -4.21 3.40
CA ASP A 117 13.40 -3.07 2.53
C ASP A 117 14.33 -2.98 1.29
N LYS A 118 14.67 -4.13 0.70
CA LYS A 118 15.65 -4.22 -0.39
C LYS A 118 15.31 -3.34 -1.58
N LEU A 119 14.03 -3.29 -1.96
CA LEU A 119 13.55 -2.46 -3.07
C LEU A 119 13.74 -0.98 -2.75
N LEU A 120 13.36 -0.54 -1.54
CA LEU A 120 13.59 0.84 -1.08
C LEU A 120 15.07 1.23 -1.21
N LEU A 121 15.96 0.40 -0.69
CA LEU A 121 17.40 0.65 -0.71
C LEU A 121 17.97 0.64 -2.14
N ALA A 122 17.50 -0.27 -3.00
CA ALA A 122 17.93 -0.35 -4.39
C ALA A 122 17.46 0.86 -5.20
N THR A 123 16.19 1.26 -5.04
CA THR A 123 15.61 2.43 -5.69
C THR A 123 16.32 3.71 -5.25
N CYS A 124 16.62 3.85 -3.95
CA CYS A 124 17.34 5.01 -3.43
C CYS A 124 18.73 5.14 -4.06
N ARG A 125 19.50 4.04 -4.10
CA ARG A 125 20.81 4.01 -4.75
C ARG A 125 20.72 4.33 -6.24
N HIS A 126 19.70 3.82 -6.94
CA HIS A 126 19.49 4.09 -8.36
C HIS A 126 19.20 5.57 -8.60
N ILE A 127 18.32 6.19 -7.79
CA ILE A 127 17.98 7.61 -7.89
C ILE A 127 19.21 8.49 -7.67
N LEU A 128 19.98 8.22 -6.61
CA LEU A 128 21.21 8.95 -6.31
C LEU A 128 22.28 8.83 -7.41
N ARG A 129 22.28 7.74 -8.18
CA ARG A 129 23.27 7.50 -9.23
C ARG A 129 22.84 8.06 -10.58
N GLU A 130 21.59 7.85 -10.97
CA GLU A 130 21.11 8.05 -12.35
C GLU A 130 20.25 9.31 -12.51
N HIS A 131 19.82 9.95 -11.43
CA HIS A 131 18.86 11.07 -11.47
C HIS A 131 19.35 12.30 -10.67
N VAL A 132 20.67 12.49 -10.55
CA VAL A 132 21.29 13.60 -9.80
C VAL A 132 20.81 14.96 -10.30
N ASP A 133 20.67 15.12 -11.61
CA ASP A 133 20.16 16.34 -12.26
C ASP A 133 18.74 16.71 -11.78
N LYS A 134 17.89 15.70 -11.60
CA LYS A 134 16.51 15.89 -11.12
C LYS A 134 16.49 16.20 -9.63
N LEU A 135 17.33 15.54 -8.83
CA LEU A 135 17.48 15.83 -7.41
C LEU A 135 17.93 17.28 -7.17
N GLU A 136 18.89 17.75 -7.97
CA GLU A 136 19.36 19.13 -7.93
C GLU A 136 18.21 20.11 -8.20
N ARG A 137 17.50 19.91 -9.31
CA ARG A 137 16.37 20.77 -9.70
C ARG A 137 15.28 20.78 -8.64
N SER A 138 14.92 19.63 -8.09
CA SER A 138 13.89 19.51 -7.05
C SER A 138 14.29 20.20 -5.75
N LEU A 139 15.55 20.06 -5.29
CA LEU A 139 16.02 20.80 -4.13
C LEU A 139 16.02 22.31 -4.36
N GLN A 140 16.38 22.78 -5.56
CA GLN A 140 16.30 24.20 -5.90
C GLN A 140 14.87 24.74 -5.81
N ILE A 141 13.87 23.97 -6.27
CA ILE A 141 12.45 24.33 -6.16
C ILE A 141 12.03 24.39 -4.69
N ILE A 142 12.32 23.33 -3.93
CA ILE A 142 11.99 23.22 -2.49
C ILE A 142 12.56 24.41 -1.71
N LYS A 143 13.82 24.78 -1.96
CA LYS A 143 14.48 25.95 -1.36
C LYS A 143 13.80 27.27 -1.72
N LYS A 144 13.41 27.45 -2.99
CA LYS A 144 12.71 28.67 -3.46
C LYS A 144 11.32 28.82 -2.83
N GLU A 145 10.63 27.72 -2.58
CA GLU A 145 9.29 27.70 -1.99
C GLU A 145 9.29 27.74 -0.46
N GLY A 146 10.46 27.83 0.17
CA GLY A 146 10.59 27.94 1.64
C GLY A 146 10.45 26.62 2.39
N GLY A 147 10.38 25.48 1.69
CA GLY A 147 10.43 24.15 2.29
C GLY A 147 11.88 23.75 2.59
N HIS A 148 12.25 23.51 3.86
CA HIS A 148 13.61 23.00 4.16
C HIS A 148 13.73 22.23 5.49
N LYS A 149 12.65 22.07 6.26
CA LYS A 149 12.81 21.52 7.63
C LYS A 149 13.11 20.01 7.63
N VAL A 150 12.60 19.27 6.65
CA VAL A 150 12.69 17.79 6.60
C VAL A 150 13.59 17.29 5.48
N ILE A 151 13.61 17.97 4.32
CA ILE A 151 14.43 17.58 3.16
C ILE A 151 15.62 18.54 3.06
N LYS A 152 16.82 18.08 3.41
CA LYS A 152 18.03 18.91 3.48
C LYS A 152 18.97 18.67 2.31
N ASP A 153 19.02 17.45 1.81
CA ASP A 153 19.98 17.01 0.81
C ASP A 153 19.38 16.02 -0.20
N TYR A 154 20.24 15.50 -1.09
CA TYR A 154 19.86 14.53 -2.11
C TYR A 154 19.46 13.18 -1.52
N GLU A 155 20.03 12.80 -0.37
CA GLU A 155 19.71 11.52 0.27
C GLU A 155 18.29 11.57 0.85
N ASP A 156 17.92 12.65 1.53
CA ASP A 156 16.56 12.87 2.04
C ASP A 156 15.54 12.85 0.89
N LEU A 157 15.85 13.52 -0.21
CA LEU A 157 14.95 13.60 -1.37
C LEU A 157 14.84 12.25 -2.10
N ALA A 158 15.96 11.56 -2.32
CA ALA A 158 15.98 10.23 -2.94
C ALA A 158 15.26 9.20 -2.06
N SER A 159 15.40 9.30 -0.73
CA SER A 159 14.67 8.48 0.23
C SER A 159 13.16 8.68 0.10
N LEU A 160 12.69 9.94 0.07
CA LEU A 160 11.28 10.26 -0.11
C LEU A 160 10.72 9.68 -1.42
N TRP A 161 11.42 9.85 -2.53
CA TRP A 161 11.02 9.29 -3.82
C TRP A 161 10.99 7.76 -3.80
N SER A 162 11.95 7.15 -3.12
CA SER A 162 12.03 5.69 -3.00
C SER A 162 10.88 5.12 -2.17
N ILE A 163 10.46 5.84 -1.12
CA ILE A 163 9.28 5.47 -0.32
C ILE A 163 8.03 5.50 -1.20
N GLN A 164 7.83 6.57 -1.99
CA GLN A 164 6.69 6.67 -2.92
C GLN A 164 6.69 5.55 -3.96
N TYR A 165 7.86 5.21 -4.51
CA TYR A 165 7.97 4.12 -5.47
C TYR A 165 7.67 2.76 -4.84
N LEU A 166 8.20 2.50 -3.63
CA LEU A 166 7.90 1.27 -2.90
C LEU A 166 6.39 1.13 -2.68
N ASP A 167 5.74 2.20 -2.23
CA ASP A 167 4.31 2.22 -1.94
C ASP A 167 3.47 1.98 -3.20
N MET A 168 3.86 2.57 -4.33
CA MET A 168 3.27 2.31 -5.64
C MET A 168 3.33 0.81 -6.01
N VAL A 169 4.47 0.15 -5.75
CA VAL A 169 4.64 -1.28 -6.00
C VAL A 169 3.78 -2.11 -5.04
N THR A 170 3.68 -1.71 -3.76
CA THR A 170 2.80 -2.35 -2.76
C THR A 170 1.33 -2.26 -3.20
N HIS A 171 0.86 -1.10 -3.64
CA HIS A 171 -0.47 -0.92 -4.21
C HIS A 171 -0.73 -1.85 -5.39
N TYR A 172 0.22 -1.96 -6.33
CA TYR A 172 0.09 -2.87 -7.47
C TYR A 172 0.06 -4.34 -7.06
N LYS A 173 0.91 -4.76 -6.12
CA LYS A 173 0.87 -6.13 -5.57
C LYS A 173 -0.49 -6.43 -4.92
N SER A 174 -1.03 -5.49 -4.13
CA SER A 174 -2.39 -5.60 -3.57
C SER A 174 -3.46 -5.73 -4.65
N TYR A 175 -3.37 -4.91 -5.71
CA TYR A 175 -4.27 -4.98 -6.85
C TYR A 175 -4.21 -6.34 -7.55
N VAL A 176 -3.02 -6.89 -7.80
CA VAL A 176 -2.85 -8.22 -8.41
C VAL A 176 -3.52 -9.31 -7.57
N VAL A 177 -3.36 -9.28 -6.24
CA VAL A 177 -4.01 -10.23 -5.31
C VAL A 177 -5.52 -10.15 -5.41
N LEU A 178 -6.09 -8.95 -5.29
CA LEU A 178 -7.54 -8.79 -5.30
C LEU A 178 -8.14 -9.02 -6.69
N ARG A 179 -7.42 -8.67 -7.77
CA ARG A 179 -7.84 -8.89 -9.17
C ARG A 179 -7.94 -10.38 -9.46
N TYR A 180 -6.94 -11.16 -9.05
CA TYR A 180 -6.96 -12.62 -9.22
C TYR A 180 -8.11 -13.29 -8.48
N MET A 181 -8.50 -12.73 -7.34
CA MET A 181 -9.61 -13.22 -6.52
C MET A 181 -10.97 -12.62 -6.92
N GLU A 182 -11.00 -11.81 -7.99
CA GLU A 182 -12.21 -11.20 -8.57
C GLU A 182 -13.01 -10.34 -7.58
N TYR A 183 -12.32 -9.60 -6.71
CA TYR A 183 -12.99 -8.74 -5.74
C TYR A 183 -13.85 -7.66 -6.43
N PRO A 184 -15.11 -7.48 -6.01
CA PRO A 184 -16.03 -6.54 -6.63
C PRO A 184 -15.56 -5.09 -6.45
N LYS A 185 -15.82 -4.22 -7.43
CA LYS A 185 -15.48 -2.78 -7.38
C LYS A 185 -13.99 -2.47 -7.23
N LEU A 186 -13.10 -3.47 -7.36
CA LEU A 186 -11.66 -3.26 -7.29
C LEU A 186 -11.17 -2.23 -8.31
N ASP A 187 -11.65 -2.26 -9.55
CA ASP A 187 -11.23 -1.28 -10.56
C ASP A 187 -11.66 0.15 -10.21
N GLN A 188 -12.77 0.32 -9.48
CA GLN A 188 -13.18 1.63 -8.98
C GLN A 188 -12.22 2.12 -7.89
N ILE A 189 -11.78 1.23 -7.00
CA ILE A 189 -10.75 1.51 -6.00
C ILE A 189 -9.44 1.88 -6.71
N TRP A 190 -8.99 1.04 -7.65
CA TRP A 190 -7.75 1.20 -8.40
C TRP A 190 -7.72 2.51 -9.20
N SER A 191 -8.81 2.86 -9.88
CA SER A 191 -8.92 4.10 -10.63
C SER A 191 -8.79 5.35 -9.76
N ARG A 192 -9.17 5.28 -8.48
CA ARG A 192 -9.10 6.43 -7.55
C ARG A 192 -7.68 6.71 -7.06
N LEU A 193 -6.80 5.71 -7.09
CA LEU A 193 -5.37 5.86 -6.81
C LEU A 193 -4.63 6.63 -7.92
N SER A 194 -5.29 6.91 -9.05
CA SER A 194 -4.68 7.62 -10.18
C SER A 194 -4.43 9.12 -9.98
N GLN A 195 -4.87 9.69 -8.85
CA GLN A 195 -4.75 11.13 -8.58
C GLN A 195 -3.40 11.54 -7.96
N GLU A 196 -2.48 10.59 -7.75
CA GLU A 196 -1.16 10.86 -7.21
C GLU A 196 -0.13 11.25 -8.27
N TYR A 197 0.96 11.92 -7.86
CA TYR A 197 2.06 12.28 -8.76
C TYR A 197 2.73 11.07 -9.44
N PHE A 198 2.64 9.88 -8.82
CA PHE A 198 3.06 8.60 -9.37
C PHE A 198 1.93 7.58 -9.24
N PRO A 199 0.98 7.55 -10.19
CA PRO A 199 -0.23 6.79 -10.01
C PRO A 199 0.05 5.29 -10.17
N PRO A 200 -0.40 4.41 -9.24
CA PRO A 200 -0.17 2.97 -9.31
C PRO A 200 -0.68 2.31 -10.61
N ASN A 201 -1.70 2.88 -11.24
CA ASN A 201 -2.21 2.40 -12.53
C ASN A 201 -1.18 2.48 -13.68
N LEU A 202 -0.11 3.27 -13.54
CA LEU A 202 1.01 3.24 -14.47
C LEU A 202 1.61 1.83 -14.57
N LEU A 203 1.66 1.10 -13.45
CA LEU A 203 2.16 -0.28 -13.43
C LEU A 203 1.25 -1.23 -14.22
N THR A 204 -0.07 -1.01 -14.26
CA THR A 204 -0.94 -1.80 -15.16
C THR A 204 -0.67 -1.52 -16.64
N CYS A 205 -0.36 -0.29 -17.03
CA CYS A 205 0.06 0.01 -18.40
C CYS A 205 1.41 -0.64 -18.75
N ILE A 206 2.35 -0.64 -17.80
CA ILE A 206 3.64 -1.31 -17.95
C ILE A 206 3.46 -2.82 -18.06
N GLU A 207 2.58 -3.43 -17.24
CA GLU A 207 2.25 -4.86 -17.29
C GLU A 207 1.77 -5.25 -18.70
N VAL A 208 0.81 -4.49 -19.25
CA VAL A 208 0.26 -4.75 -20.58
C VAL A 208 1.32 -4.66 -21.68
N SER A 209 2.31 -3.76 -21.53
CA SER A 209 3.31 -3.51 -22.57
C SER A 209 4.58 -4.35 -22.44
N ARG A 210 4.98 -4.73 -21.22
CA ARG A 210 6.26 -5.40 -20.93
C ARG A 210 6.12 -6.75 -20.24
N GLY A 211 4.89 -7.14 -19.87
CA GLY A 211 4.61 -8.36 -19.14
C GLY A 211 4.75 -8.20 -17.62
N THR A 212 4.16 -9.13 -16.89
CA THR A 212 4.14 -9.13 -15.42
C THR A 212 5.54 -9.31 -14.82
N ASP A 213 6.40 -10.09 -15.45
CA ASP A 213 7.80 -10.32 -15.03
C ASP A 213 8.66 -9.05 -15.03
N TYR A 214 8.25 -8.00 -15.76
CA TYR A 214 8.97 -6.73 -15.76
C TYR A 214 8.76 -5.94 -14.45
N ILE A 215 7.67 -6.21 -13.73
CA ILE A 215 7.28 -5.46 -12.52
C ILE A 215 7.74 -6.18 -11.24
N PHE A 216 7.78 -7.51 -11.24
CA PHE A 216 8.07 -8.36 -10.08
C PHE A 216 9.56 -8.72 -9.92
#